data_AF-A0A399N7H8-F1
#
_entry.id   AF-A0A399N7H8-F1
#
_cell.length_a   1.000
_cell.length_b   1.000
_cell.length_c   1.000
_cell.angle_alpha   90.00
_cell.angle_beta   90.00
_cell.angle_gamma   90.00
#
_symmetry.space_group_name_H-M   'P 1'
#
loop_
_entity.id
_entity.type
_entity.pdbx_description
1 polymer ?
#
loop_
_entity_poly.entity_id
_entity_poly.type
_entity_poly.pdbx_seq_one_letter_code
_entity_poly.pdbx_strand_id
1 'polypeptide(L)'
;TGTLAFPITGGNVKYFDPEQSYRPYVQGEIDHSGSGISLTAGSTVVKLTDFVIDPGTSRLTGSVQVGDGAVMNDVYIFNLDGTTLKPLAMEGDNAVLEGTTVKVSPDAASLLNSTFGTTAVTDQLVVGIAKITVNTK
;
A
#
# COMPACT_ATOMS: atom_id res chain seq x y z
N THR A 1 -10.28 15.27 -4.95
CA THR A 1 -9.10 14.41 -4.70
C THR A 1 -9.02 13.37 -5.79
N GLY A 2 -7.81 12.95 -6.16
CA GLY A 2 -7.61 11.87 -7.14
C GLY A 2 -7.65 10.49 -6.47
N THR A 3 -7.90 9.45 -7.26
CA THR A 3 -7.85 8.05 -6.83
C THR A 3 -6.89 7.29 -7.73
N LEU A 4 -6.00 6.50 -7.12
CA LEU A 4 -5.22 5.48 -7.80
C LEU A 4 -5.90 4.14 -7.52
N ALA A 5 -6.18 3.38 -8.57
CA ALA A 5 -6.83 2.08 -8.46
C ALA A 5 -5.88 1.00 -9.00
N PHE A 6 -5.62 0.00 -8.17
CA PHE A 6 -4.76 -1.14 -8.49
C PHE A 6 -5.63 -2.41 -8.52
N PRO A 7 -5.65 -3.17 -9.62
CA PRO A 7 -6.40 -4.43 -9.68
C PRO A 7 -5.92 -5.41 -8.60
N ILE A 8 -6.85 -6.09 -7.93
CA ILE A 8 -6.51 -7.24 -7.09
C ILE A 8 -6.29 -8.42 -8.03
N THR A 9 -5.09 -9.00 -7.97
CA THR A 9 -4.63 -10.08 -8.85
C THR A 9 -4.51 -11.43 -8.13
N GLY A 10 -4.48 -11.41 -6.80
CA GLY A 10 -4.26 -12.60 -6.00
C GLY A 10 -4.35 -12.32 -4.49
N GLY A 11 -4.01 -13.34 -3.71
CA GLY A 11 -4.02 -13.30 -2.25
C GLY A 11 -5.34 -13.71 -1.61
N ASN A 12 -5.40 -13.56 -0.29
CA ASN A 12 -6.59 -13.81 0.52
C ASN A 12 -6.59 -12.89 1.74
N VAL A 13 -7.78 -12.56 2.23
CA VAL A 13 -7.95 -11.79 3.48
C VAL A 13 -8.91 -12.51 4.41
N LYS A 14 -8.59 -12.48 5.71
CA LYS A 14 -9.50 -12.80 6.80
C LYS A 14 -9.80 -11.54 7.58
N TYR A 15 -11.09 -11.27 7.75
CA TYR A 15 -11.59 -10.22 8.62
C TYR A 15 -12.10 -10.87 9.92
N PHE A 16 -11.55 -10.44 11.04
CA PHE A 16 -11.96 -10.85 12.38
C PHE A 16 -12.81 -9.75 13.00
N ASP A 17 -13.70 -10.16 13.90
CA ASP A 17 -14.54 -9.24 14.67
C ASP A 17 -13.65 -8.30 15.53
N PRO A 18 -13.73 -6.97 15.33
CA PRO A 18 -12.97 -6.00 16.11
C PRO A 18 -13.29 -6.03 17.62
N GLU A 19 -14.44 -6.55 18.04
CA GLU A 19 -14.81 -6.66 19.47
C GLU A 19 -14.03 -7.78 20.20
N GLN A 20 -13.45 -8.72 19.45
CA GLN A 20 -12.62 -9.77 20.03
C GLN A 20 -11.21 -9.26 20.39
N SER A 21 -10.46 -9.99 21.19
CA SER A 21 -9.10 -9.62 21.62
C SER A 21 -8.03 -9.79 20.53
N TYR A 22 -8.39 -10.31 19.36
CA TYR A 22 -7.46 -10.66 18.30
C TYR A 22 -7.02 -9.44 17.49
N ARG A 23 -5.71 -9.24 17.32
CA ARG A 23 -5.14 -8.11 16.56
C ARG A 23 -3.92 -8.56 15.73
N PRO A 24 -3.71 -7.97 14.53
CA PRO A 24 -4.64 -7.11 13.80
C PRO A 24 -5.87 -7.90 13.34
N TYR A 25 -7.04 -7.25 13.26
CA TYR A 25 -8.31 -7.91 12.91
C TYR A 25 -8.51 -8.06 11.39
N VAL A 26 -7.53 -7.64 10.59
CA VAL A 26 -7.46 -7.95 9.15
C VAL A 26 -6.12 -8.61 8.91
N GLN A 27 -6.13 -9.76 8.24
CA GLN A 27 -4.92 -10.56 8.03
C GLN A 27 -4.94 -11.26 6.68
N GLY A 28 -3.75 -11.55 6.17
CA GLY A 28 -3.54 -12.22 4.90
C GLY A 28 -2.66 -11.38 4.00
N GLU A 29 -2.83 -11.56 2.70
CA GLU A 29 -2.01 -10.95 1.66
C GLU A 29 -2.90 -10.55 0.50
N ILE A 30 -2.63 -9.41 -0.14
CA ILE A 30 -3.36 -8.95 -1.33
C ILE A 30 -2.34 -8.56 -2.40
N ASP A 31 -2.43 -9.22 -3.55
CA ASP A 31 -1.49 -9.02 -4.64
C ASP A 31 -2.04 -8.05 -5.68
N HIS A 32 -1.19 -7.13 -6.13
CA HIS A 32 -1.46 -6.17 -7.20
C HIS A 32 -0.41 -6.27 -8.32
N SER A 33 -0.03 -7.49 -8.69
CA SER A 33 0.98 -7.78 -9.71
C SER A 33 0.69 -7.09 -11.04
N GLY A 34 1.74 -6.60 -11.71
CA GLY A 34 1.62 -5.90 -12.99
C GLY A 34 1.01 -4.49 -12.91
N SER A 35 0.73 -3.98 -11.70
CA SER A 35 0.26 -2.63 -11.47
C SER A 35 1.30 -1.79 -10.71
N GLY A 36 1.13 -0.47 -10.66
CA GLY A 36 2.07 0.41 -9.97
C GLY A 36 1.95 1.87 -10.35
N ILE A 37 2.93 2.65 -9.89
CA ILE A 37 3.08 4.07 -10.19
C ILE A 37 4.51 4.41 -10.62
N SER A 38 4.63 5.53 -11.33
CA SER A 38 5.91 6.12 -11.69
C SER A 38 6.00 7.53 -11.12
N LEU A 39 7.07 7.81 -10.39
CA LEU A 39 7.41 9.13 -9.87
C LEU A 39 8.50 9.72 -10.75
N THR A 40 8.26 10.89 -11.32
CA THR A 40 9.17 11.52 -12.29
C THR A 40 9.53 12.93 -11.85
N ALA A 41 10.83 13.23 -11.84
CA ALA A 41 11.35 14.58 -11.65
C ALA A 41 12.52 14.83 -12.61
N GLY A 42 12.33 15.74 -13.57
CA GLY A 42 13.28 15.94 -14.65
C GLY A 42 13.48 14.65 -15.45
N SER A 43 14.73 14.21 -15.58
CA SER A 43 15.09 12.94 -16.22
C SER A 43 15.06 11.72 -15.29
N THR A 44 14.87 11.92 -13.98
CA THR A 44 14.85 10.84 -13.01
C THR A 44 13.46 10.23 -12.93
N VAL A 45 13.38 8.91 -13.06
CA VAL A 45 12.14 8.14 -12.99
C VAL A 45 12.31 7.03 -11.95
N VAL A 46 11.36 6.91 -11.03
CA VAL A 46 11.27 5.81 -10.06
C VAL A 46 9.96 5.08 -10.28
N LYS A 47 10.01 3.80 -10.62
CA LYS A 47 8.84 2.93 -10.75
C LYS A 47 8.67 2.16 -9.45
N LEU A 48 7.44 2.16 -8.94
CA LEU A 48 7.00 1.37 -7.80
C LEU A 48 5.90 0.44 -8.33
N THR A 49 6.16 -0.86 -8.43
CA THR A 49 5.27 -1.83 -9.08
C THR A 49 5.03 -3.06 -8.23
N ASP A 50 4.10 -3.92 -8.67
CA ASP A 50 3.88 -5.26 -8.13
C ASP A 50 3.61 -5.23 -6.62
N PHE A 51 2.68 -4.38 -6.20
CA PHE A 51 2.42 -4.18 -4.79
C PHE A 51 1.85 -5.44 -4.14
N VAL A 52 2.33 -5.72 -2.93
CA VAL A 52 1.81 -6.75 -2.02
C VAL A 52 1.42 -6.06 -0.73
N ILE A 53 0.16 -6.22 -0.32
CA ILE A 53 -0.35 -5.67 0.93
C ILE A 53 -0.44 -6.80 1.96
N ASP A 54 0.25 -6.63 3.09
CA ASP A 54 0.14 -7.50 4.26
C ASP A 54 -0.45 -6.71 5.44
N PRO A 55 -1.77 -6.83 5.69
CA PRO A 55 -2.43 -6.21 6.84
C PRO A 55 -2.00 -6.82 8.19
N GLY A 56 -1.43 -8.03 8.18
CA GLY A 56 -0.93 -8.72 9.37
C GLY A 56 0.34 -8.08 9.92
N THR A 57 1.21 -7.58 9.04
CA THR A 57 2.43 -6.85 9.42
C THR A 57 2.32 -5.34 9.24
N SER A 58 1.18 -4.84 8.75
CA SER A 58 0.93 -3.42 8.44
C SER A 58 1.87 -2.85 7.38
N ARG A 59 2.19 -3.64 6.34
CA ARG A 59 3.15 -3.27 5.31
C ARG A 59 2.56 -3.38 3.92
N LEU A 60 2.96 -2.46 3.06
CA LEU A 60 2.87 -2.64 1.61
C LEU A 60 4.29 -2.71 1.06
N THR A 61 4.61 -3.84 0.42
CA THR A 61 5.88 -4.07 -0.26
C THR A 61 5.69 -4.10 -1.78
N GLY A 62 6.79 -4.05 -2.53
CA GLY A 62 6.73 -4.17 -3.98
C GLY A 62 8.09 -4.05 -4.64
N SER A 63 8.06 -3.97 -5.96
CA SER A 63 9.22 -3.79 -6.82
C SER A 63 9.56 -2.31 -6.98
N VAL A 64 10.85 -1.99 -6.93
CA VAL A 64 11.36 -0.63 -7.12
C VAL A 64 12.44 -0.62 -8.19
N GLN A 65 12.30 0.28 -9.16
CA GLN A 65 13.28 0.48 -10.23
C GLN A 65 13.57 1.98 -10.41
N VAL A 66 14.85 2.36 -10.42
CA VAL A 66 15.30 3.73 -10.73
C VAL A 66 15.87 3.76 -12.15
N GLY A 67 15.25 4.56 -13.04
CA GLY A 67 15.58 4.58 -14.46
C GLY A 67 15.51 3.18 -15.10
N ASP A 68 16.58 2.80 -15.80
CA ASP A 68 16.77 1.46 -16.37
C ASP A 68 17.66 0.57 -15.48
N GLY A 69 17.80 0.92 -14.20
CA GLY A 69 18.58 0.17 -13.24
C GLY A 69 17.98 -1.20 -12.87
N ALA A 70 18.68 -1.90 -11.98
CA ALA A 70 18.21 -3.17 -11.43
C ALA A 70 16.88 -2.99 -10.67
N VAL A 71 16.00 -3.98 -10.81
CA VAL A 71 14.75 -4.04 -10.05
C VAL A 71 15.03 -4.64 -8.68
N MET A 72 14.68 -3.89 -7.63
CA MET A 72 14.71 -4.36 -6.25
C MET A 72 13.31 -4.88 -5.90
N ASN A 73 13.20 -6.15 -5.56
CA ASN A 73 11.92 -6.78 -5.21
C ASN A 73 11.70 -6.75 -3.69
N ASP A 74 10.43 -6.86 -3.28
CA ASP A 74 10.02 -6.90 -1.86
C ASP A 74 10.56 -5.74 -1.01
N VAL A 75 10.66 -4.55 -1.62
CA VAL A 75 11.03 -3.33 -0.91
C VAL A 75 9.86 -2.90 -0.04
N TYR A 76 10.11 -2.51 1.20
CA TYR A 76 9.09 -1.91 2.05
C TYR A 76 8.77 -0.49 1.58
N ILE A 77 7.60 -0.27 0.98
CA ILE A 77 7.28 1.00 0.33
C ILE A 77 6.39 1.87 1.23
N PHE A 78 5.32 1.30 1.79
CA PHE A 78 4.39 2.04 2.64
C PHE A 78 4.08 1.33 3.95
N ASN A 79 4.07 2.10 5.04
CA ASN A 79 3.52 1.72 6.32
C ASN A 79 2.00 1.90 6.31
N LEU A 80 1.28 0.91 6.81
CA LEU A 80 -0.19 0.89 6.85
C LEU A 80 -0.67 1.13 8.28
N ASP A 81 -1.18 2.32 8.55
CA ASP A 81 -1.72 2.66 9.86
C ASP A 81 -3.20 2.25 9.95
N GLY A 82 -3.43 1.05 10.48
CA GLY A 82 -4.76 0.48 10.68
C GLY A 82 -5.53 1.07 11.86
N THR A 83 -4.97 2.01 12.64
CA THR A 83 -5.68 2.61 13.78
C THR A 83 -6.85 3.49 13.34
N THR A 84 -6.83 3.95 12.09
CA THR A 84 -7.89 4.76 11.46
C THR A 84 -8.87 3.93 10.62
N LEU A 85 -8.71 2.61 10.60
CA LEU A 85 -9.56 1.71 9.81
C LEU A 85 -11.00 1.73 10.33
N LYS A 86 -11.94 1.88 9.40
CA LYS A 86 -13.38 1.83 9.69
C LYS A 86 -13.86 0.38 9.77
N PRO A 87 -15.00 0.12 10.45
CA PRO A 87 -15.66 -1.19 10.37
C PRO A 87 -15.93 -1.60 8.92
N LEU A 88 -15.94 -2.91 8.67
CA LEU A 88 -16.32 -3.47 7.37
C LEU A 88 -17.72 -3.01 7.00
N ALA A 89 -17.87 -2.43 5.81
CA ALA A 89 -19.15 -1.97 5.28
C ALA A 89 -19.60 -2.86 4.12
N MET A 90 -20.92 -2.98 3.93
CA MET A 90 -21.51 -3.63 2.76
C MET A 90 -22.12 -2.57 1.84
N GLU A 91 -21.68 -2.54 0.59
CA GLU A 91 -22.22 -1.68 -0.47
C GLU A 91 -22.83 -2.56 -1.57
N GLY A 92 -24.10 -2.95 -1.37
CA GLY A 92 -24.76 -3.96 -2.20
C GLY A 92 -24.06 -5.30 -2.04
N ASP A 93 -23.49 -5.82 -3.13
CA ASP A 93 -22.79 -7.09 -3.17
C ASP A 93 -21.29 -6.96 -2.85
N ASN A 94 -20.82 -5.74 -2.60
CA ASN A 94 -19.43 -5.47 -2.29
C ASN A 94 -19.19 -5.36 -0.78
N ALA A 95 -18.18 -6.06 -0.30
CA ALA A 95 -17.56 -5.80 0.99
C ALA A 95 -16.50 -4.71 0.83
N VAL A 96 -16.59 -3.64 1.64
CA VAL A 96 -15.73 -2.46 1.57
C VAL A 96 -15.00 -2.26 2.89
N LEU A 97 -13.68 -2.25 2.80
CA LEU A 97 -12.79 -1.96 3.92
C LEU A 97 -12.00 -0.69 3.60
N GLU A 98 -12.21 0.37 4.38
CA GLU A 98 -11.61 1.69 4.14
C GLU A 98 -11.10 2.29 5.44
N GLY A 99 -10.09 3.14 5.34
CA GLY A 99 -9.74 4.08 6.41
C GLY A 99 -8.30 3.94 6.86
N THR A 100 -7.59 2.88 6.47
CA THR A 100 -6.17 2.70 6.76
C THR A 100 -5.38 3.87 6.17
N THR A 101 -4.67 4.60 7.02
CA THR A 101 -3.82 5.71 6.58
C THR A 101 -2.52 5.14 6.01
N VAL A 102 -2.18 5.52 4.79
CA VAL A 102 -0.98 5.05 4.09
C VAL A 102 0.13 6.09 4.26
N LYS A 103 1.26 5.67 4.81
CA LYS A 103 2.44 6.52 5.07
C LYS A 103 3.65 5.97 4.33
N VAL A 104 4.54 6.84 3.84
CA VAL A 104 5.81 6.40 3.26
C VAL A 104 6.63 5.64 4.32
N SER A 105 7.26 4.52 3.95
CA SER A 105 8.13 3.79 4.87
C SER A 105 9.47 4.52 5.08
N PRO A 106 10.24 4.18 6.13
CA PRO A 106 11.61 4.68 6.29
C PRO A 106 12.52 4.37 5.09
N ASP A 107 12.45 3.15 4.56
CA ASP A 107 13.30 2.70 3.44
C ASP A 107 12.97 3.47 2.15
N ALA A 108 11.67 3.65 1.86
CA ALA A 108 11.22 4.41 0.71
C ALA A 108 11.53 5.89 0.85
N ALA A 109 11.36 6.48 2.03
CA ALA A 109 11.71 7.88 2.29
C ALA A 109 13.21 8.13 2.03
N SER A 110 14.07 7.27 2.57
CA SER A 110 15.53 7.32 2.36
C SER A 110 15.87 7.22 0.87
N LEU A 111 15.32 6.22 0.17
CA LEU A 111 15.56 6.02 -1.27
C LEU A 111 15.09 7.22 -2.11
N LEU A 112 13.87 7.70 -1.89
CA LEU A 112 13.28 8.80 -2.67
C LEU A 112 14.02 10.11 -2.44
N ASN A 113 14.37 10.42 -1.19
CA ASN A 113 15.17 11.60 -0.85
C ASN A 113 16.55 11.55 -1.50
N SER A 114 17.23 10.41 -1.45
CA SER A 114 18.53 10.23 -2.09
C SER A 114 18.42 10.35 -3.62
N THR A 115 17.42 9.70 -4.21
CA THR A 115 17.22 9.63 -5.67
C THR A 115 16.86 10.99 -6.28
N PHE A 116 16.03 11.77 -5.58
CA PHE A 116 15.55 13.06 -6.06
C PHE A 116 16.30 14.26 -5.46
N GLY A 117 17.33 14.02 -4.62
CA GLY A 117 18.11 15.09 -3.98
C GLY A 117 17.28 16.01 -3.09
N THR A 118 16.34 15.44 -2.33
CA THR A 118 15.40 16.18 -1.48
C THR A 118 15.40 15.64 -0.05
N THR A 119 14.74 16.36 0.86
CA THR A 119 14.43 15.94 2.23
C THR A 119 12.93 16.00 2.53
N ALA A 120 12.12 16.30 1.50
CA ALA A 120 10.69 16.50 1.64
C ALA A 120 9.91 15.21 1.91
N VAL A 121 10.48 14.04 1.57
CA VAL A 121 9.81 12.76 1.80
C VAL A 121 10.19 12.24 3.18
N THR A 122 9.30 12.35 4.15
CA THR A 122 9.50 11.80 5.50
C THR A 122 8.89 10.40 5.61
N ASP A 123 9.37 9.60 6.56
CA ASP A 123 8.86 8.25 6.89
C ASP A 123 7.47 8.24 7.55
N GLN A 124 6.82 9.40 7.62
CA GLN A 124 5.46 9.59 8.11
C GLN A 124 4.61 10.41 7.14
N LEU A 125 5.16 10.73 5.96
CA LEU A 125 4.43 11.46 4.93
C LEU A 125 3.19 10.65 4.55
N VAL A 126 2.01 11.22 4.84
CA VAL A 126 0.73 10.61 4.49
C VAL A 126 0.51 10.77 2.99
N VAL A 127 0.36 9.64 2.29
CA VAL A 127 0.16 9.61 0.83
C VAL A 127 -1.28 9.31 0.44
N GLY A 128 -2.10 8.83 1.37
CA GLY A 128 -3.52 8.59 1.11
C GLY A 128 -4.22 7.76 2.18
N ILE A 129 -5.46 7.43 1.87
CA ILE A 129 -6.30 6.50 2.65
C ILE A 129 -6.58 5.30 1.76
N ALA A 130 -6.28 4.10 2.25
CA ALA A 130 -6.54 2.87 1.52
C ALA A 130 -8.02 2.49 1.59
N LYS A 131 -8.53 1.99 0.46
CA LYS A 131 -9.85 1.37 0.32
C LYS A 131 -9.69 0.07 -0.47
N ILE A 132 -10.22 -1.02 0.07
CA ILE A 132 -10.36 -2.31 -0.60
C ILE A 132 -11.84 -2.55 -0.83
N THR A 133 -12.17 -3.06 -2.02
CA THR A 133 -13.54 -3.42 -2.41
C THR A 133 -13.50 -4.80 -3.04
N VAL A 134 -14.27 -5.73 -2.48
CA VAL A 134 -14.33 -7.12 -2.96
C VAL A 134 -15.79 -7.46 -3.23
N ASN A 135 -16.06 -8.01 -4.41
CA ASN A 135 -17.36 -8.57 -4.72
C ASN A 135 -17.53 -9.90 -3.98
N THR A 136 -18.65 -10.05 -3.26
CA THR A 136 -18.95 -11.22 -2.43
C THR A 136 -19.88 -12.23 -3.10
N LYS A 137 -20.22 -12.02 -4.38
CA LYS A 137 -21.05 -12.91 -5.21
C LYS A 137 -20.27 -13.51 -6.38
#